data_AF-A0A941DG06-F1
#
_entry.id   AF-A0A941DG06-F1
#
_cell.length_a   1.000
_cell.length_b   1.000
_cell.length_c   1.000
_cell.angle_alpha   90.00
_cell.angle_beta   90.00
_cell.angle_gamma   90.00
#
_symmetry.space_group_name_H-M   'P 1'
#
loop_
_entity.id
_entity.type
_entity.pdbx_description
1 polymer ?
#
loop_
_entity_poly.entity_id
_entity_poly.type
_entity_poly.pdbx_seq_one_letter_code
_entity_poly.pdbx_strand_id
1 'polypeptide(L)'
;MSQSPIDRIKDDLRFWAAITEERSNLGYPKSYSINERVQANRSTDTYVAEELPEEVQRLMMHLHSFAPAFVAVVTLEYKDKRPQKTKAQLLNLTRERYSQRLAFMHENLAHCMYG
;
A
#
# COMPACT_ATOMS: atom_id res chain seq x y z
N MET A 1 22.14 12.52 14.27
CA MET A 1 22.46 11.50 13.25
C MET A 1 21.44 11.67 12.14
N SER A 2 21.87 11.91 10.89
CA SER A 2 20.95 12.03 9.75
C SER A 2 20.37 10.65 9.46
N GLN A 3 19.04 10.55 9.42
CA GLN A 3 18.35 9.32 9.02
C GLN A 3 18.65 9.03 7.55
N SER A 4 18.93 7.77 7.21
CA SER A 4 19.16 7.37 5.82
C SER A 4 17.90 7.65 4.98
N PRO A 5 18.01 8.11 3.71
CA PRO A 5 16.85 8.28 2.82
C PRO A 5 15.97 7.04 2.73
N ILE A 6 16.58 5.84 2.81
CA ILE A 6 15.89 4.55 2.82
C ILE A 6 15.07 4.35 4.10
N ASP A 7 15.56 4.81 5.25
CA ASP A 7 14.81 4.67 6.49
C ASP A 7 13.66 5.68 6.55
N ARG A 8 13.88 6.89 6.02
CA ARG A 8 12.84 7.90 5.90
C ARG A 8 11.69 7.43 5.01
N ILE A 9 11.97 6.87 3.83
CA ILE A 9 10.90 6.38 2.94
C ILE A 9 10.13 5.19 3.53
N LYS A 10 10.78 4.33 4.34
CA LYS A 10 10.09 3.26 5.05
C LYS A 10 9.12 3.80 6.09
N ASP A 11 9.50 4.87 6.79
CA ASP A 11 8.62 5.53 7.75
C ASP A 11 7.44 6.22 7.05
N ASP A 12 7.68 6.88 5.90
CA ASP A 12 6.58 7.46 5.11
C ASP A 12 5.64 6.38 4.57
N LEU A 13 6.16 5.23 4.15
CA LEU A 13 5.35 4.09 3.70
C LEU A 13 4.55 3.47 4.84
N ARG A 14 5.08 3.43 6.07
CA ARG A 14 4.32 3.03 7.26
C ARG A 14 3.21 4.03 7.57
N PHE A 15 3.51 5.31 7.50
CA PHE A 15 2.54 6.37 7.74
C PHE A 15 1.42 6.32 6.69
N TRP A 16 1.79 6.27 5.40
CA TRP A 16 0.87 6.07 4.28
C TRP A 16 0.00 4.82 4.47
N ALA A 17 0.58 3.69 4.86
CA ALA A 17 -0.17 2.47 5.08
C ALA A 17 -1.19 2.61 6.22
N ALA A 18 -0.82 3.28 7.33
CA ALA A 18 -1.70 3.52 8.46
C ALA A 18 -2.87 4.46 8.13
N ILE A 19 -2.66 5.52 7.35
CA ILE A 19 -3.72 6.48 6.99
C ILE A 19 -4.59 5.98 5.83
N THR A 20 -4.06 5.10 4.98
CA THR A 20 -4.81 4.48 3.86
C THR A 20 -5.27 3.06 4.19
N GLU A 21 -5.15 2.62 5.43
CA GLU A 21 -5.76 1.37 5.90
C GLU A 21 -7.28 1.59 5.85
N GLU A 22 -7.92 1.20 4.74
CA GLU A 22 -9.35 0.94 4.77
C GLU A 22 -9.56 -0.01 5.96
N ARG A 23 -10.52 0.30 6.84
CA ARG A 23 -11.06 -0.66 7.81
C ARG A 23 -11.77 -1.78 7.04
N SER A 24 -11.04 -2.53 6.23
CA SER A 24 -11.54 -3.70 5.52
C SER A 24 -11.67 -4.79 6.56
N ASN A 25 -12.88 -4.88 7.15
CA ASN A 25 -13.49 -6.05 7.75
C ASN A 25 -12.52 -7.23 7.94
N LEU A 26 -11.81 -7.22 9.07
CA LEU A 26 -11.10 -8.39 9.56
C LEU A 26 -12.13 -9.48 9.89
N GLY A 27 -12.30 -10.42 8.96
CA GLY A 27 -12.88 -11.74 9.18
C GLY A 27 -14.38 -11.84 8.95
N TYR A 28 -14.78 -12.44 7.83
CA TYR A 28 -15.76 -13.53 7.66
C TYR A 28 -16.20 -13.56 6.19
N PRO A 29 -16.38 -14.75 5.57
CA PRO A 29 -16.85 -14.83 4.20
C PRO A 29 -18.27 -14.29 4.12
N LYS A 30 -18.51 -13.28 3.29
CA LYS A 30 -19.86 -12.87 2.92
C LYS A 30 -20.50 -14.05 2.19
N SER A 31 -21.37 -14.78 2.88
CA SER A 31 -22.26 -15.73 2.22
C SER A 31 -23.10 -14.95 1.21
N TYR A 32 -23.21 -15.50 0.00
CA TYR A 32 -24.14 -15.01 -0.98
C TYR A 32 -25.56 -15.25 -0.47
N SER A 33 -26.17 -14.22 0.11
CA SER A 33 -27.62 -14.08 0.12
C SER A 33 -27.99 -12.95 -0.81
N ILE A 34 -28.39 -13.34 -2.01
CA ILE A 34 -29.19 -12.52 -2.91
C ILE A 34 -30.50 -12.24 -2.15
N ASN A 35 -30.73 -10.97 -1.82
CA ASN A 35 -32.03 -10.27 -1.87
C ASN A 35 -31.96 -8.99 -1.04
N GLU A 36 -31.62 -7.87 -1.67
CA GLU A 36 -32.40 -6.64 -1.54
C GLU A 36 -31.93 -5.61 -2.57
N ARG A 37 -32.87 -5.14 -3.37
CA ARG A 37 -32.69 -4.03 -4.31
C ARG A 37 -32.44 -2.76 -3.50
N VAL A 38 -31.20 -2.31 -3.45
CA VAL A 38 -30.88 -0.92 -3.14
C VAL A 38 -29.84 -0.46 -4.15
N GLN A 39 -30.25 0.49 -4.99
CA GLN A 39 -29.36 1.25 -5.86
C GLN A 39 -28.21 1.80 -4.99
N ALA A 40 -27.02 1.22 -5.13
CA ALA A 40 -25.81 1.82 -4.60
C ALA A 40 -25.47 3.01 -5.51
N ASN A 41 -25.93 4.18 -5.11
CA ASN A 41 -25.44 5.46 -5.61
C ASN A 41 -23.91 5.40 -5.68
N ARG A 42 -23.37 5.66 -6.87
CA ARG A 42 -21.98 6.04 -7.07
C ARG A 42 -21.70 7.25 -6.17
N SER A 43 -21.04 7.03 -5.05
CA SER A 43 -20.36 8.07 -4.30
C SER A 43 -19.15 7.45 -3.60
N THR A 44 -18.16 7.05 -4.39
CA THR A 44 -16.77 6.84 -3.95
C THR A 44 -16.07 8.19 -3.71
N ASP A 45 -16.78 9.18 -3.19
CA ASP A 45 -16.39 10.60 -3.32
C ASP A 45 -16.55 11.41 -2.03
N THR A 46 -16.26 10.78 -0.90
CA THR A 46 -16.14 11.54 0.36
C THR A 46 -15.12 10.88 1.29
N TYR A 47 -13.89 10.70 0.80
CA TYR A 47 -12.77 10.78 1.73
C TYR A 47 -12.55 12.25 2.02
N VAL A 48 -13.03 12.63 3.19
CA VAL A 48 -12.83 13.89 3.91
C VAL A 48 -11.54 14.58 3.45
N ALA A 49 -11.71 15.66 2.68
CA ALA A 49 -10.66 16.59 2.29
C ALA A 49 -10.25 17.44 3.50
N GLU A 50 -9.70 16.80 4.53
CA GLU A 50 -8.63 17.40 5.31
C GLU A 50 -7.36 16.98 4.59
N GLU A 51 -6.71 17.93 3.91
CA GLU A 51 -5.62 17.69 2.97
C GLU A 51 -4.61 16.68 3.52
N LEU A 52 -4.46 15.54 2.83
CA LEU A 52 -3.41 14.58 3.14
C LEU A 52 -2.06 15.33 3.18
N PRO A 53 -1.13 15.01 4.09
CA PRO A 53 0.17 15.67 4.10
C PRO A 53 0.83 15.65 2.72
N GLU A 54 1.46 16.76 2.32
CA GLU A 54 2.02 16.93 0.98
C GLU A 54 3.00 15.80 0.62
N GLU A 55 3.78 15.34 1.59
CA GLU A 55 4.71 14.22 1.44
C GLU A 55 3.99 12.91 1.11
N VAL A 56 2.82 12.65 1.70
CA VAL A 56 2.01 11.47 1.39
C VAL A 56 1.42 11.58 0.00
N GLN A 57 0.93 12.75 -0.39
CA GLN A 57 0.39 12.96 -1.74
C GLN A 57 1.48 12.72 -2.80
N ARG A 58 2.69 13.26 -2.56
CA ARG A 58 3.85 13.04 -3.43
C ARG A 58 4.26 11.57 -3.47
N LEU A 59 4.28 10.89 -2.33
CA LEU A 59 4.53 9.45 -2.25
C LEU A 59 3.50 8.64 -3.05
N MET A 60 2.22 8.96 -2.93
CA MET A 60 1.14 8.31 -3.68
C MET A 60 1.31 8.52 -5.19
N MET A 61 1.63 9.74 -5.62
CA MET A 61 1.91 10.03 -7.03
C MET A 61 3.06 9.16 -7.57
N HIS A 62 4.16 9.03 -6.81
CA HIS A 62 5.26 8.16 -7.22
C HIS A 62 4.85 6.68 -7.21
N LEU A 63 4.11 6.20 -6.20
CA LEU A 63 3.60 4.82 -6.18
C LEU A 63 2.73 4.51 -7.41
N HIS A 64 1.88 5.44 -7.83
CA HIS A 64 1.00 5.29 -9.00
C HIS A 64 1.77 5.23 -10.34
N SER A 65 3.02 5.71 -10.37
CA SER A 65 3.88 5.62 -11.56
C SER A 65 4.52 4.25 -11.76
N PHE A 66 4.55 3.40 -10.73
CA PHE A 66 5.12 2.05 -10.83
C PHE A 66 4.14 1.05 -11.44
N ALA A 67 4.68 -0.01 -12.05
CA ALA A 67 3.86 -1.10 -12.54
C ALA A 67 3.06 -1.75 -11.38
N PRO A 68 1.80 -2.17 -11.60
CA PRO A 68 0.92 -2.69 -10.54
C PRO A 68 1.52 -3.83 -9.72
N ALA A 69 2.36 -4.67 -10.33
CA ALA A 69 3.04 -5.78 -9.66
C ALA A 69 4.01 -5.33 -8.55
N PHE A 70 4.61 -4.14 -8.66
CA PHE A 70 5.49 -3.58 -7.63
C PHE A 70 4.69 -2.87 -6.53
N VAL A 71 3.64 -2.15 -6.92
CA VAL A 71 2.70 -1.53 -5.97
C VAL A 71 2.04 -2.58 -5.08
N ALA A 72 1.70 -3.75 -5.63
CA ALA A 72 1.16 -4.86 -4.86
C ALA A 72 2.14 -5.40 -3.80
N VAL A 73 3.45 -5.45 -4.11
CA VAL A 73 4.50 -5.86 -3.16
C VAL A 73 4.59 -4.87 -2.01
N VAL A 74 4.66 -3.57 -2.29
CA VAL A 74 4.74 -2.54 -1.25
C VAL A 74 3.46 -2.49 -0.42
N THR A 75 2.30 -2.53 -1.07
CA THR A 75 1.00 -2.56 -0.37
C THR A 75 0.92 -3.73 0.60
N LEU A 76 1.24 -4.95 0.16
CA LEU A 76 1.26 -6.12 1.04
C LEU A 76 2.33 -5.97 2.13
N GLU A 77 3.49 -5.42 1.84
CA GLU A 77 4.55 -5.33 2.84
C GLU A 77 4.13 -4.50 4.06
N TYR A 78 3.48 -3.36 3.80
CA TYR A 78 3.15 -2.38 4.84
C TYR A 78 1.75 -2.52 5.42
N LYS A 79 0.79 -3.11 4.68
CA LYS A 79 -0.58 -3.32 5.18
C LYS A 79 -0.84 -4.73 5.72
N ASP A 80 -0.09 -5.74 5.27
CA ASP A 80 -0.26 -7.13 5.71
C ASP A 80 0.80 -7.53 6.74
N LYS A 81 0.34 -7.88 7.94
CA LYS A 81 1.16 -8.27 9.09
C LYS A 81 1.72 -9.69 8.99
N ARG A 82 1.32 -10.48 8.00
CA ARG A 82 1.82 -11.84 7.79
C ARG A 82 3.30 -11.85 7.40
N PRO A 83 4.02 -12.98 7.57
CA PRO A 83 5.40 -13.09 7.14
C PRO A 83 5.58 -12.89 5.63
N GLN A 84 6.75 -12.37 5.21
CA GLN A 84 7.08 -12.15 3.79
C GLN A 84 6.92 -13.40 2.91
N LYS A 85 7.20 -14.60 3.45
CA LYS A 85 6.99 -15.86 2.72
C LYS A 85 5.53 -16.02 2.30
N THR A 86 4.59 -15.72 3.19
CA THR A 86 3.15 -15.81 2.90
C THR A 86 2.71 -14.72 1.95
N LYS A 87 3.21 -13.49 2.10
CA LYS A 87 2.93 -12.37 1.18
C LYS A 87 3.42 -12.65 -0.24
N ALA A 88 4.63 -13.22 -0.39
CA ALA A 88 5.17 -13.63 -1.67
C ALA A 88 4.30 -14.70 -2.36
N GLN A 89 3.79 -15.67 -1.60
CA GLN A 89 2.88 -16.70 -2.11
C GLN A 89 1.57 -16.12 -2.66
N LEU A 90 1.00 -15.11 -2.01
CA LEU A 90 -0.23 -14.43 -2.50
C LEU A 90 -0.03 -13.77 -3.87
N LEU A 91 1.19 -13.36 -4.19
CA LEU A 91 1.55 -12.76 -5.46
C LEU A 91 2.12 -13.76 -6.48
N ASN A 92 2.11 -15.06 -6.17
CA ASN A 92 2.75 -16.11 -6.99
C ASN A 92 4.25 -15.83 -7.25
N LEU A 93 4.97 -15.33 -6.23
CA LEU A 93 6.40 -15.04 -6.27
C LEU A 93 7.19 -15.93 -5.31
N THR A 94 8.47 -16.14 -5.62
CA THR A 94 9.42 -16.63 -4.61
C THR A 94 9.74 -15.52 -3.61
N ARG A 95 10.21 -15.89 -2.43
CA ARG A 95 10.59 -14.93 -1.38
C ARG A 95 11.70 -13.99 -1.87
N GLU A 96 12.67 -14.52 -2.59
CA GLU A 96 13.83 -13.78 -3.09
C GLU A 96 13.38 -12.70 -4.08
N ARG A 97 12.50 -13.06 -5.04
CA ARG A 97 11.94 -12.11 -6.00
C ARG A 97 11.09 -11.04 -5.32
N TYR A 98 10.33 -11.41 -4.28
CA TYR A 98 9.59 -10.45 -3.47
C TYR A 98 10.53 -9.46 -2.77
N SER A 99 11.55 -9.95 -2.08
CA SER A 99 12.54 -9.10 -1.39
C SER A 99 13.32 -8.19 -2.35
N GLN A 100 13.69 -8.68 -3.53
CA GLN A 100 14.33 -7.88 -4.58
C GLN A 100 13.42 -6.75 -5.07
N ARG A 101 12.14 -7.04 -5.36
CA ARG A 101 11.17 -6.01 -5.77
C ARG A 101 10.95 -4.98 -4.68
N LEU A 102 10.90 -5.41 -3.43
CA LEU A 102 10.73 -4.52 -2.28
C LEU A 102 11.96 -3.60 -2.10
N ALA A 103 13.17 -4.15 -2.20
CA ALA A 103 14.42 -3.36 -2.14
C ALA A 103 14.47 -2.32 -3.26
N PHE A 104 14.19 -2.74 -4.50
CA PHE A 104 14.10 -1.84 -5.65
C PHE A 104 13.10 -0.70 -5.42
N MET A 105 11.92 -0.99 -4.87
CA MET A 105 10.92 0.03 -4.57
C MET A 105 11.41 1.03 -3.52
N HIS A 106 12.05 0.58 -2.44
CA HIS A 106 12.61 1.49 -1.44
C HIS A 106 13.70 2.39 -2.02
N GLU A 107 14.60 1.84 -2.83
CA GLU A 107 15.67 2.60 -3.48
C GLU A 107 15.13 3.67 -4.43
N ASN A 108 14.20 3.30 -5.31
CA ASN A 108 13.62 4.24 -6.27
C ASN A 108 12.77 5.31 -5.58
N LEU A 109 11.95 4.93 -4.62
CA LEU A 109 11.13 5.90 -3.88
C LEU A 109 11.98 6.85 -3.04
N ALA A 110 13.03 6.34 -2.38
CA ALA A 110 13.97 7.18 -1.66
C ALA A 110 14.66 8.18 -2.60
N HIS A 111 15.07 7.75 -3.79
CA HIS A 111 15.65 8.64 -4.79
C HIS A 111 14.64 9.69 -5.28
N CYS A 112 13.42 9.30 -5.62
CA CYS A 112 12.38 10.22 -6.11
C CYS A 112 11.94 11.27 -5.06
N MET A 113 11.95 10.90 -3.78
CA MET A 113 11.49 11.75 -2.68
C MET A 113 12.62 12.61 -2.09
N TYR A 114 13.82 12.05 -1.97
CA TYR A 114 14.91 12.59 -1.14
C TYR A 114 16.28 12.65 -1.82
N GLY A 115 16.38 12.15 -3.05
CA GLY A 115 17.62 12.13 -3.85
C GLY A 115 17.81 13.36 -4.73
#